data_AF-A0A7J6WKI8-F1
#
_entry.id   AF-A0A7J6WKI8-F1
#
_cell.length_a   1.000
_cell.length_b   1.000
_cell.length_c   1.000
_cell.angle_alpha   90.00
_cell.angle_beta   90.00
_cell.angle_gamma   90.00
#
_symmetry.space_group_name_H-M   'P 1'
#
loop_
_entity.id
_entity.type
_entity.pdbx_description
1 polymer ?
#
loop_
_entity_poly.entity_id
_entity_poly.type
_entity_poly.pdbx_seq_one_letter_code
_entity_poly.pdbx_strand_id
1 'polypeptide(L)'
;MLVRSEEIAPHCEDASFWPFNTQGKLTTSSAFSAIRGKLPKPHWSSFLWSSKAHPRVGTLAWKLLQGAMNTDNALQRKKKVQLASRVKMSSLHS
;
A
#
# COMPACT_ATOMS: atom_id res chain seq x y z
N MET A 1 -21.95 61.45 -2.06
CA MET A 1 -21.72 60.01 -2.37
C MET A 1 -20.43 59.60 -1.72
N LEU A 2 -20.50 58.75 -0.67
CA LEU A 2 -19.31 58.17 -0.04
C LEU A 2 -18.83 57.01 -0.92
N VAL A 3 -17.72 57.21 -1.61
CA VAL A 3 -17.00 56.14 -2.29
C VAL A 3 -16.38 55.28 -1.20
N ARG A 4 -16.94 54.08 -0.99
CA ARG A 4 -16.32 53.06 -0.15
C ARG A 4 -15.07 52.56 -0.88
N SER A 5 -13.89 52.92 -0.38
CA SER A 5 -12.66 52.24 -0.72
C SER A 5 -12.74 50.83 -0.14
N GLU A 6 -12.99 49.83 -0.98
CA GLU A 6 -12.79 48.43 -0.63
C GLU A 6 -11.29 48.18 -0.55
N GLU A 7 -10.75 48.16 0.68
CA GLU A 7 -9.42 47.65 0.95
C GLU A 7 -9.40 46.15 0.62
N ILE A 8 -8.78 45.80 -0.51
CA ILE A 8 -8.51 44.41 -0.88
C ILE A 8 -7.56 43.86 0.18
N ALA A 9 -8.04 42.93 0.99
CA ALA A 9 -7.22 42.22 1.97
C ALA A 9 -5.96 41.67 1.28
N PRO A 10 -4.76 41.84 1.87
CA PRO A 10 -3.53 41.35 1.27
C PRO A 10 -3.66 39.85 1.01
N HIS A 11 -3.13 39.39 -0.13
CA HIS A 11 -3.14 38.00 -0.59
C HIS A 11 -2.78 37.05 0.57
N CYS A 12 -3.80 36.47 1.19
CA CYS A 12 -3.64 35.58 2.32
C CYS A 12 -3.23 34.21 1.75
N GLU A 13 -1.99 33.81 1.97
CA GLU A 13 -1.55 32.47 1.59
C GLU A 13 -2.15 31.45 2.57
N ASP A 14 -2.88 30.47 2.03
CA ASP A 14 -3.39 29.35 2.81
C ASP A 14 -2.22 28.58 3.44
N ALA A 15 -2.11 28.64 4.77
CA ALA A 15 -1.09 27.91 5.51
C ALA A 15 -1.58 26.52 5.92
N SER A 16 -0.89 25.46 5.48
CA SER A 16 -1.19 24.09 5.89
C SER A 16 -0.57 23.78 7.27
N PHE A 17 -1.40 23.50 8.27
CA PHE A 17 -0.95 23.08 9.61
C PHE A 17 -0.96 21.55 9.74
N TRP A 18 0.18 20.96 10.11
CA TRP A 18 0.34 19.52 10.31
C TRP A 18 0.54 19.18 11.80
N PRO A 19 -0.46 18.58 12.47
CA PRO A 19 -0.44 18.38 13.93
C PRO A 19 0.53 17.28 14.39
N PHE A 20 1.01 16.43 13.48
CA PHE A 20 1.92 15.32 13.80
C PHE A 20 3.41 15.71 13.70
N ASN A 21 3.71 17.01 13.60
CA ASN A 21 5.07 17.55 13.62
C ASN A 21 5.10 18.77 14.55
N THR A 22 6.08 18.82 15.46
CA THR A 22 6.29 19.94 16.38
C THR A 22 6.48 21.28 15.65
N GLN A 23 6.95 21.26 14.41
CA GLN A 23 7.10 22.47 13.59
C GLN A 23 5.87 22.84 12.76
N GLY A 24 4.76 22.10 12.87
CA GLY A 24 3.51 22.39 12.15
C GLY A 24 3.60 22.25 10.62
N LYS A 25 4.77 21.94 10.05
CA LYS A 25 4.99 21.85 8.60
C LYS A 25 4.63 20.46 8.09
N LEU A 26 3.77 20.43 7.07
CA LEU A 26 3.50 19.23 6.27
C LEU A 26 4.72 18.97 5.38
N THR A 27 5.33 17.80 5.57
CA THR A 27 6.39 17.30 4.69
C THR A 27 6.05 15.86 4.34
N THR A 28 6.55 15.36 3.21
CA THR A 28 6.36 13.95 2.82
C THR A 28 6.88 13.00 3.90
N SER A 29 7.98 13.37 4.58
CA SER A 29 8.55 12.58 5.68
C SER A 29 7.68 12.56 6.93
N SER A 30 7.14 13.72 7.35
CA SER A 30 6.25 13.82 8.51
C SER A 30 4.91 13.12 8.26
N ALA A 31 4.36 13.26 7.05
CA ALA A 31 3.15 12.54 6.63
C ALA A 31 3.38 11.03 6.62
N PHE A 32 4.48 10.58 6.01
CA PHE A 32 4.84 9.17 5.96
C PHE A 32 5.06 8.58 7.35
N SER A 33 5.74 9.31 8.24
CA SER A 33 5.98 8.90 9.63
C SER A 33 4.67 8.78 10.42
N ALA A 34 3.74 9.72 10.27
CA ALA A 34 2.43 9.66 10.92
C ALA A 34 1.58 8.46 10.44
N ILE A 35 1.65 8.12 9.15
CA ILE A 35 0.97 6.95 8.57
C ILE A 35 1.66 5.66 9.04
N ARG A 36 3.00 5.64 9.05
CA ARG A 36 3.84 4.48 9.39
C ARG A 36 3.88 4.16 10.88
N GLY A 37 3.69 5.11 11.79
CA GLY A 37 3.73 4.89 13.24
C GLY A 37 2.80 3.78 13.73
N LYS A 38 1.82 3.39 12.91
CA LYS A 38 0.88 2.29 13.16
C LYS A 38 1.39 0.90 12.76
N LEU A 39 2.46 0.80 11.97
CA LEU A 39 2.98 -0.48 11.48
C LEU A 39 4.48 -0.65 11.79
N PRO A 40 4.87 -1.69 12.56
CA PRO A 40 6.27 -2.01 12.74
C PRO A 40 6.89 -2.33 11.37
N LYS A 41 8.10 -1.82 11.13
CA LYS A 41 8.83 -2.05 9.87
C LYS A 41 9.29 -3.51 9.86
N PRO A 42 8.70 -4.38 9.03
CA PRO A 42 9.03 -5.79 9.13
C PRO A 42 10.42 -6.04 8.54
N HIS A 43 11.17 -6.96 9.15
CA HIS A 43 12.53 -7.33 8.73
C HIS A 43 12.60 -7.68 7.23
N TRP A 44 11.58 -8.35 6.69
CA TRP A 44 11.53 -8.74 5.29
C TRP A 44 11.33 -7.57 4.31
N SER A 45 10.96 -6.37 4.78
CA SER A 45 10.68 -5.23 3.90
C SER A 45 11.91 -4.72 3.15
N SER A 46 13.09 -4.79 3.77
CA SER A 46 14.35 -4.42 3.10
C SER A 46 14.69 -5.39 1.97
N PHE A 47 14.30 -6.65 2.10
CA PHE A 47 14.52 -7.67 1.08
C PHE A 47 13.59 -7.49 -0.12
N LEU A 48 12.30 -7.21 0.12
CA LEU A 48 11.31 -6.96 -0.94
C LEU A 48 11.61 -5.71 -1.77
N TRP A 49 12.06 -4.65 -1.10
CA TRP A 49 12.25 -3.33 -1.71
C TRP A 49 13.73 -2.99 -1.92
N SER A 50 14.59 -4.01 -1.97
CA SER A 50 16.00 -3.83 -2.29
C SER A 50 16.16 -3.31 -3.72
N SER A 51 17.03 -2.31 -3.92
CA SER A 51 17.36 -1.78 -5.25
C SER A 51 17.95 -2.83 -6.20
N LYS A 52 18.43 -3.96 -5.66
CA LYS A 52 18.98 -5.09 -6.43
C LYS A 52 17.91 -6.03 -6.96
N ALA A 53 16.69 -5.99 -6.40
CA ALA A 53 15.59 -6.84 -6.83
C ALA A 53 14.77 -6.10 -7.90
N HIS A 54 14.42 -6.80 -8.98
CA HIS A 54 13.52 -6.23 -9.98
C HIS A 54 12.15 -5.91 -9.34
N PRO A 55 11.55 -4.73 -9.59
CA PRO A 55 10.31 -4.31 -8.94
C PRO A 55 9.15 -5.33 -9.06
N ARG A 56 9.08 -6.07 -10.17
CA ARG A 56 8.14 -7.19 -10.34
C ARG A 56 8.27 -8.26 -9.26
N VAL A 57 9.49 -8.65 -8.88
CA VAL A 57 9.73 -9.70 -7.89
C VAL A 57 9.25 -9.24 -6.52
N GLY A 58 9.61 -8.02 -6.11
CA GLY A 58 9.11 -7.41 -4.87
C GLY A 58 7.59 -7.31 -4.85
N THR A 59 6.98 -6.91 -5.96
CA THR A 59 5.52 -6.81 -6.09
C THR A 59 4.84 -8.18 -5.98
N LEU A 60 5.38 -9.23 -6.61
CA LEU A 60 4.85 -10.59 -6.54
C LEU A 60 4.95 -11.16 -5.12
N ALA A 61 6.11 -11.00 -4.49
CA ALA A 61 6.31 -11.49 -3.13
C ALA A 61 5.46 -10.72 -2.11
N TRP A 62 5.26 -9.40 -2.29
CA TRP A 62 4.29 -8.63 -1.50
C TRP A 62 2.85 -9.16 -1.66
N LYS A 63 2.41 -9.38 -2.91
CA LYS A 63 1.07 -9.96 -3.18
C LYS A 63 0.91 -11.35 -2.58
N LEU A 64 1.99 -12.15 -2.55
CA LEU A 64 2.00 -13.47 -1.92
C LEU A 64 1.85 -13.36 -0.40
N LEU A 65 2.61 -12.49 0.26
CA LEU A 65 2.54 -12.25 1.71
C LEU A 65 1.16 -11.78 2.15
N GLN A 66 0.51 -10.92 1.35
CA GLN A 66 -0.84 -10.44 1.60
C GLN A 66 -1.93 -11.47 1.27
N GLY A 67 -1.58 -12.64 0.74
CA GLY A 67 -2.54 -13.68 0.33
C GLY A 67 -3.46 -13.25 -0.82
N ALA A 68 -3.03 -12.23 -1.59
CA ALA A 68 -3.76 -11.66 -2.72
C ALA A 68 -3.47 -12.38 -4.05
N MET A 69 -2.56 -13.35 -4.05
CA MET A 69 -2.34 -14.24 -5.19
C MET A 69 -3.19 -15.51 -5.07
N ASN A 70 -3.89 -15.85 -6.15
CA ASN A 70 -4.57 -17.13 -6.32
C ASN A 70 -3.54 -18.23 -6.65
N THR A 71 -2.70 -18.57 -5.67
CA THR A 71 -1.87 -19.77 -5.76
C THR A 71 -2.74 -21.02 -5.64
N ASP A 72 -2.30 -22.13 -6.23
CA ASP A 72 -3.00 -23.43 -6.20
C ASP A 72 -3.42 -23.81 -4.77
N ASN A 73 -2.48 -23.70 -3.82
CA ASN A 73 -2.74 -23.93 -2.39
C ASN A 73 -3.83 -23.01 -1.80
N ALA A 74 -3.87 -21.73 -2.20
CA ALA A 74 -4.87 -20.78 -1.72
C ALA A 74 -6.25 -21.08 -2.30
N LEU A 75 -6.34 -21.46 -3.58
CA LEU A 75 -7.58 -21.86 -4.24
C LEU A 75 -8.15 -23.15 -3.63
N GLN A 76 -7.31 -24.16 -3.38
CA GLN A 76 -7.71 -25.41 -2.74
C GLN A 76 -8.22 -25.18 -1.32
N ARG A 77 -7.50 -24.39 -0.51
CA ARG A 77 -7.90 -24.10 0.88
C ARG A 77 -9.16 -23.25 0.99
N LYS A 78 -9.30 -22.21 0.16
CA LYS A 78 -10.42 -21.25 0.27
C LYS A 78 -11.67 -21.70 -0.47
N LYS A 79 -11.54 -22.38 -1.60
CA LYS A 79 -12.67 -22.70 -2.49
C LYS A 79 -12.93 -24.19 -2.67
N LYS A 80 -12.14 -25.09 -2.04
CA LYS A 80 -12.22 -26.56 -2.22
C LYS A 80 -12.24 -27.00 -3.69
N VAL A 81 -11.63 -26.20 -4.57
CA VAL A 81 -11.57 -26.49 -6.00
C VAL A 81 -10.47 -27.53 -6.23
N GLN A 82 -10.82 -28.66 -6.83
CA GLN A 82 -9.84 -29.60 -7.33
C GLN A 82 -9.27 -29.09 -8.65
N LEU A 83 -7.97 -28.83 -8.68
CA LEU A 83 -7.30 -28.41 -9.91
C LEU A 83 -7.17 -29.59 -10.88
N ALA A 84 -7.57 -29.36 -12.14
CA ALA A 84 -7.53 -30.37 -13.20
C ALA A 84 -6.13 -30.98 -13.43
N SER A 85 -5.06 -30.25 -13.11
CA SER A 85 -3.68 -30.75 -13.20
C SER A 85 -3.35 -31.88 -12.22
N ARG A 86 -4.20 -32.13 -11.22
CA ARG A 86 -4.05 -33.20 -10.22
C ARG A 86 -5.14 -34.27 -10.31
N VAL A 87 -5.92 -34.29 -11.39
CA VAL A 87 -6.81 -35.43 -11.66
C VAL A 87 -5.91 -36.62 -11.97
N LYS A 88 -5.74 -37.53 -11.01
CA LYS A 88 -5.22 -38.86 -11.30
C LYS A 88 -6.26 -39.55 -12.18
N MET A 89 -5.95 -39.73 -13.46
CA MET A 89 -6.70 -40.63 -14.34
C MET A 89 -6.49 -42.07 -13.85
N SER A 90 -7.25 -42.48 -12.86
CA SER A 90 -7.29 -43.88 -12.40
C SER A 90 -8.74 -44.29 -12.17
N SER A 91 -9.53 -44.32 -13.24
CA SER A 91 -10.81 -45.03 -13.30
C SER A 91 -11.33 -45.04 -14.74
N LEU A 92 -10.67 -45.80 -15.62
CA LEU A 92 -11.23 -46.17 -16.93
C LEU A 92 -10.70 -47.56 -17.31
N HIS A 93 -10.95 -48.52 -16.42
CA HIS A 93 -10.96 -49.92 -16.77
C HIS A 93 -11.83 -50.67 -15.75
N SER A 94 -13.10 -50.83 -16.09
CA SER A 94 -13.87 -52.05 -15.84
C SER A 94 -15.13 -52.04 -16.67
#